data_AF-A0A392NNH2-F1
#
_entry.id   AF-A0A392NNH2-F1
#
_cell.length_a   1.000
_cell.length_b   1.000
_cell.length_c   1.000
_cell.angle_alpha   90.00
_cell.angle_beta   90.00
_cell.angle_gamma   90.00
#
_symmetry.space_group_name_H-M   'P 1'
#
loop_
_entity.id
_entity.type
_entity.pdbx_description
1 polymer ?
#
loop_
_entity_poly.entity_id
_entity_poly.type
_entity_poly.pdbx_seq_one_letter_code
_entity_poly.pdbx_strand_id
1 'polypeptide(L)'
;YATSDNVVDLKGKVACEISSADELTLTELMFNGVFKDIKVEELISLLSCFVWQEKINDAAKPREELDLLYSQLQDTARRVAQLQLECKVQIDVETFVKSFRPDIMEVVYAWAKGSKFYEIMEIT
;
A
#
# COMPACT_ATOMS: atom_id res chain seq x y z
N TYR A 1 18.10 4.70 -3.58
CA TYR A 1 17.23 5.65 -4.31
C TYR A 1 18.09 6.62 -5.12
N ALA A 2 19.11 7.21 -4.51
CA ALA A 2 20.25 7.80 -5.22
C ALA A 2 21.55 7.27 -4.62
N THR A 3 22.64 7.41 -5.37
CA THR A 3 24.00 7.14 -4.89
C THR A 3 24.48 8.26 -3.95
N SER A 4 25.62 8.05 -3.29
CA SER A 4 26.28 9.09 -2.46
C SER A 4 26.67 10.34 -3.24
N ASP A 5 26.82 10.24 -4.56
CA ASP A 5 27.15 11.35 -5.44
C ASP A 5 25.89 12.07 -5.98
N ASN A 6 24.72 11.82 -5.38
CA ASN A 6 23.42 12.35 -5.78
C ASN A 6 22.97 11.96 -7.20
N VAL A 7 23.41 10.79 -7.69
CA VAL A 7 22.95 10.25 -8.97
C VAL A 7 21.76 9.33 -8.72
N VAL A 8 20.66 9.51 -9.47
CA VAL A 8 19.43 8.72 -9.30
C VAL A 8 19.63 7.27 -9.75
N ASP A 9 19.35 6.32 -8.86
CA ASP A 9 19.39 4.87 -9.14
C ASP A 9 18.06 4.37 -9.71
N LEU A 10 18.00 3.09 -10.12
CA LEU A 10 16.78 2.45 -10.63
C LEU A 10 15.58 2.58 -9.67
N LYS A 11 15.76 2.29 -8.37
CA LYS A 11 14.70 2.51 -7.36
C LYS A 11 14.23 3.96 -7.32
N GLY A 12 15.16 4.92 -7.46
CA GLY A 12 14.82 6.34 -7.51
C GLY A 12 14.00 6.70 -8.74
N LYS A 13 14.37 6.18 -9.92
CA LYS A 13 13.61 6.39 -11.16
C LYS A 13 12.19 5.84 -11.07
N VAL A 14 12.01 4.65 -10.48
CA VAL A 14 10.67 4.08 -10.27
C VAL A 14 9.85 4.95 -9.32
N ALA A 15 10.44 5.38 -8.20
CA ALA A 15 9.76 6.25 -7.25
C ALA A 15 9.34 7.60 -7.85
N CYS A 16 10.15 8.17 -8.76
CA CYS A 16 9.81 9.42 -9.44
C CYS A 16 8.53 9.36 -10.28
N GLU A 17 8.12 8.16 -10.72
CA GLU A 17 6.90 7.97 -11.52
C GLU A 17 5.65 7.77 -10.64
N ILE A 18 5.80 7.72 -9.32
CA ILE A 18 4.70 7.55 -8.37
C ILE A 18 4.38 8.90 -7.73
N SER A 19 3.24 9.49 -8.12
CA SER A 19 2.80 10.81 -7.63
C SER A 19 1.50 10.79 -6.83
N SER A 20 0.85 9.63 -6.72
CA SER A 20 -0.51 9.48 -6.16
C SER A 20 -0.56 8.59 -4.92
N ALA A 21 0.59 8.16 -4.42
CA ALA A 21 0.76 7.22 -3.31
C ALA A 21 2.11 7.49 -2.63
N ASP A 22 2.34 6.91 -1.45
CA ASP A 22 3.66 6.93 -0.81
C ASP A 22 4.68 6.17 -1.67
N GLU A 23 5.55 6.93 -2.35
CA GLU A 23 6.43 6.42 -3.39
C GLU A 23 7.51 5.49 -2.85
N LEU A 24 7.97 5.72 -1.61
CA LEU A 24 9.00 4.89 -0.96
C LEU A 24 8.43 3.52 -0.60
N THR A 25 7.29 3.47 0.08
CA THR A 25 6.67 2.20 0.50
C THR A 25 6.26 1.39 -0.73
N LEU A 26 5.63 2.02 -1.72
CA LEU A 26 5.21 1.32 -2.93
C LEU A 26 6.40 0.78 -3.74
N THR A 27 7.47 1.57 -3.87
CA THR A 27 8.71 1.11 -4.52
C THR A 27 9.35 -0.05 -3.76
N GLU A 28 9.41 0.01 -2.43
CA GLU A 28 9.96 -1.10 -1.63
C GLU A 28 9.13 -2.38 -1.78
N LEU A 29 7.81 -2.31 -1.84
CA LEU A 29 6.96 -3.49 -2.10
C LEU A 29 7.28 -4.14 -3.46
N MET A 30 7.41 -3.32 -4.50
CA MET A 30 7.78 -3.80 -5.84
C MET A 30 9.13 -4.52 -5.81
N PHE A 31 10.15 -3.90 -5.22
CA PHE A 31 11.52 -4.44 -5.21
C PHE A 31 11.73 -5.60 -4.24
N ASN A 32 10.89 -5.72 -3.21
CA ASN A 32 10.85 -6.90 -2.32
C ASN A 32 10.10 -8.09 -2.95
N GLY A 33 9.53 -7.92 -4.15
CA GLY A 33 8.87 -8.98 -4.89
C GLY A 33 7.47 -9.30 -4.42
N VAL A 34 6.83 -8.44 -3.62
CA VAL A 34 5.45 -8.65 -3.14
C VAL A 34 4.48 -8.77 -4.32
N PHE A 35 4.73 -8.05 -5.42
CA PHE A 35 3.86 -8.08 -6.60
C PHE A 35 4.21 -9.16 -7.63
N LYS A 36 5.18 -10.04 -7.34
CA LYS A 36 5.69 -10.98 -8.33
C LYS A 36 4.68 -12.05 -8.72
N ASP A 37 3.99 -12.61 -7.72
CA ASP A 37 3.09 -13.76 -7.88
C ASP A 37 1.66 -13.45 -7.38
N ILE A 38 1.30 -12.16 -7.34
CA ILE A 38 -0.01 -11.66 -6.90
C ILE A 38 -1.02 -11.68 -8.06
N LYS A 39 -2.30 -11.98 -7.78
CA LYS A 39 -3.36 -11.83 -8.80
C LYS A 39 -3.64 -10.35 -9.05
N VAL A 40 -4.15 -10.02 -10.24
CA VAL A 40 -4.44 -8.62 -10.62
C VAL A 40 -5.45 -7.98 -9.65
N GLU A 41 -6.46 -8.73 -9.24
CA GLU A 41 -7.52 -8.25 -8.35
C GLU A 41 -7.01 -8.02 -6.92
N GLU A 42 -6.06 -8.85 -6.47
CA GLU A 42 -5.36 -8.70 -5.19
C GLU A 42 -4.45 -7.47 -5.21
N LEU A 43 -3.73 -7.23 -6.32
CA LEU A 43 -2.89 -6.04 -6.50
C LEU A 43 -3.73 -4.76 -6.47
N ILE A 44 -4.83 -4.71 -7.23
CA ILE A 44 -5.72 -3.54 -7.26
C ILE A 44 -6.30 -3.28 -5.87
N SER A 45 -6.68 -4.34 -5.15
CA SER A 45 -7.14 -4.27 -3.76
C SER A 45 -6.07 -3.73 -2.82
N LEU A 46 -4.83 -4.23 -2.88
CA LEU A 46 -3.73 -3.71 -2.06
C LEU A 46 -3.42 -2.24 -2.34
N LEU A 47 -3.47 -1.82 -3.60
CA LEU A 47 -3.25 -0.43 -3.99
C LEU A 47 -4.33 0.52 -3.45
N SER A 48 -5.53 0.02 -3.11
CA SER A 48 -6.55 0.86 -2.48
C SER A 48 -6.08 1.43 -1.15
N CYS A 49 -5.23 0.71 -0.42
CA CYS A 49 -4.68 1.14 0.86
C CYS A 49 -3.83 2.41 0.77
N PHE A 50 -3.29 2.73 -0.41
CA PHE A 50 -2.47 3.93 -0.61
C PHE A 50 -3.30 5.18 -0.88
N VAL A 51 -4.49 5.01 -1.45
CA VAL A 51 -5.30 6.13 -1.96
C VAL A 51 -6.53 6.39 -1.10
N TRP A 52 -6.98 5.40 -0.34
CA TRP A 52 -8.12 5.53 0.57
C TRP A 52 -7.72 6.23 1.87
N GLN A 53 -8.38 7.35 2.17
CA GLN A 53 -8.03 8.20 3.32
C GLN A 53 -9.13 8.24 4.39
N GLU A 54 -10.36 7.87 4.04
CA GLU A 54 -11.51 7.92 4.94
C GLU A 54 -11.54 6.71 5.88
N LYS A 55 -12.00 6.90 7.11
CA LYS A 55 -12.16 5.80 8.06
C LYS A 55 -13.58 5.26 7.99
N ILE A 56 -13.72 3.95 7.79
CA ILE A 56 -14.99 3.23 7.91
C ILE A 56 -14.95 2.41 9.20
N ASN A 57 -15.87 2.68 10.13
CA ASN A 57 -15.83 2.06 11.46
C ASN A 57 -16.19 0.56 11.45
N ASP A 58 -17.02 0.12 10.49
CA ASP A 58 -17.53 -1.26 10.37
C ASP A 58 -17.11 -1.91 9.05
N ALA A 59 -15.89 -1.60 8.57
CA ALA A 59 -15.36 -2.16 7.33
C ALA A 59 -15.32 -3.69 7.36
N ALA A 60 -15.68 -4.32 6.25
CA ALA A 60 -15.55 -5.76 6.09
C ALA A 60 -14.08 -6.19 6.29
N LYS A 61 -13.85 -7.20 7.13
CA LYS A 61 -12.50 -7.72 7.33
C LYS A 61 -11.99 -8.33 6.01
N PRO A 62 -10.75 -7.99 5.58
CA PRO A 62 -10.14 -8.63 4.43
C PRO A 62 -10.09 -10.16 4.58
N ARG A 63 -10.33 -10.86 3.47
CA ARG A 63 -10.08 -12.30 3.33
C ARG A 63 -8.59 -12.60 3.56
N GLU A 64 -8.28 -13.85 3.89
CA GLU A 64 -6.94 -14.29 4.29
C GLU A 64 -5.83 -13.89 3.30
N GLU A 65 -6.05 -14.06 1.99
CA GLU A 65 -5.09 -13.67 0.95
C GLU A 65 -4.79 -12.16 0.98
N LEU A 66 -5.81 -11.32 1.20
CA LEU A 66 -5.68 -9.86 1.26
C LEU A 66 -5.10 -9.40 2.60
N ASP A 67 -5.45 -10.05 3.71
CA ASP A 67 -4.91 -9.77 5.04
C ASP A 67 -3.41 -10.05 5.11
N LEU A 68 -2.94 -11.10 4.43
CA LEU A 68 -1.52 -11.40 4.28
C LEU A 68 -0.77 -10.29 3.52
N LEU A 69 -1.32 -9.85 2.39
CA LEU A 69 -0.74 -8.75 1.60
C LEU A 69 -0.72 -7.43 2.36
N TYR A 70 -1.81 -7.13 3.08
CA TYR A 70 -1.88 -5.96 3.93
C TYR A 70 -0.84 -6.01 5.06
N SER A 71 -0.61 -7.18 5.66
CA SER A 71 0.46 -7.36 6.66
C SER A 71 1.85 -7.09 6.07
N GLN A 72 2.12 -7.55 4.84
CA GLN A 72 3.39 -7.26 4.14
C GLN A 72 3.56 -5.76 3.83
N LEU A 73 2.48 -5.07 3.48
CA LEU A 73 2.45 -3.61 3.35
C LEU A 73 2.79 -2.93 4.68
N GLN A 74 2.14 -3.32 5.77
CA GLN A 74 2.39 -2.73 7.08
C GLN A 74 3.84 -2.93 7.54
N ASP A 75 4.41 -4.11 7.31
CA ASP A 75 5.82 -4.39 7.66
C ASP A 75 6.79 -3.57 6.83
N THR A 76 6.50 -3.37 5.55
CA THR A 76 7.29 -2.53 4.65
C THR A 76 7.20 -1.06 5.07
N ALA A 77 5.99 -0.55 5.29
CA ALA A 77 5.75 0.81 5.76
C ALA A 77 6.44 1.08 7.09
N ARG A 78 6.38 0.12 8.03
CA ARG A 78 7.06 0.23 9.34
C ARG A 78 8.57 0.33 9.16
N ARG A 79 9.16 -0.50 8.29
CA ARG A 79 10.60 -0.44 7.99
C ARG A 79 11.00 0.91 7.40
N VAL A 80 10.21 1.42 6.44
CA VAL A 80 10.44 2.73 5.82
C VAL A 80 10.37 3.85 6.87
N ALA A 81 9.33 3.88 7.71
CA ALA A 81 9.19 4.89 8.76
C ALA A 81 10.29 4.79 9.84
N GLN A 82 10.71 3.57 10.21
CA GLN A 82 11.81 3.36 11.14
C GLN A 82 13.12 3.97 10.61
N LEU A 83 13.43 3.73 9.32
CA LEU A 83 14.61 4.31 8.67
C LEU A 83 14.53 5.84 8.59
N GLN A 84 13.36 6.39 8.27
CA GLN A 84 13.14 7.84 8.29
C GLN A 84 13.43 8.43 9.69
N LEU A 85 12.94 7.79 10.75
CA LEU A 85 13.19 8.19 12.12
C LEU A 85 14.68 8.12 12.50
N GLU A 86 15.38 7.05 12.10
CA GLU A 86 16.84 6.91 12.27
C GLU A 86 17.61 8.04 11.59
N CYS A 87 17.15 8.46 10.41
CA CYS A 87 17.63 9.62 9.66
C CYS A 87 17.14 10.98 10.20
N LYS A 88 16.54 11.01 11.40
CA LYS A 88 16.07 12.23 12.11
C LYS A 88 14.90 12.95 11.44
N VAL A 89 14.16 12.28 10.57
CA VAL A 89 12.86 12.77 10.09
C VAL A 89 11.85 12.66 11.23
N GLN A 90 11.07 13.74 11.46
CA GLN A 90 10.00 13.72 12.45
C GLN A 90 8.78 12.99 11.88
N ILE A 91 8.65 11.72 12.23
CA ILE A 91 7.55 10.86 11.81
C ILE A 91 7.12 9.97 12.96
N ASP A 92 5.81 9.78 13.12
CA ASP A 92 5.26 8.77 14.04
C ASP A 92 5.03 7.47 13.26
N VAL A 93 5.79 6.43 13.60
CA VAL A 93 5.81 5.15 12.87
C VAL A 93 4.42 4.52 12.84
N GLU A 94 3.71 4.52 13.97
CA GLU A 94 2.40 3.89 14.08
C GLU A 94 1.33 4.65 13.30
N THR A 95 1.36 5.98 13.32
CA THR A 95 0.47 6.83 12.53
C THR A 95 0.73 6.66 11.03
N PHE A 96 2.00 6.58 10.61
CA PHE A 96 2.35 6.33 9.22
C PHE A 96 1.84 4.97 8.74
N VAL A 97 2.09 3.90 9.50
CA VAL A 97 1.59 2.55 9.16
C VAL A 97 0.06 2.52 9.11
N LYS A 98 -0.63 3.22 10.03
CA LYS A 98 -2.10 3.29 10.05
C LYS A 98 -2.71 4.20 8.98
N SER A 99 -1.89 5.00 8.29
CA SER A 99 -2.36 5.81 7.16
C SER A 99 -2.74 4.94 5.95
N PHE A 100 -2.15 3.74 5.85
CA PHE A 100 -2.53 2.75 4.86
C PHE A 100 -3.79 2.01 5.31
N ARG A 101 -4.92 2.27 4.65
CA ARG A 101 -6.25 1.86 5.13
C ARG A 101 -6.79 0.63 4.38
N PRO A 102 -7.09 -0.49 5.07
CA PRO A 102 -7.62 -1.68 4.43
C PRO A 102 -9.14 -1.62 4.22
N ASP A 103 -9.78 -0.53 4.64
CA ASP A 103 -11.23 -0.38 4.81
C ASP A 103 -12.06 -0.76 3.58
N ILE A 104 -11.51 -0.55 2.37
CA ILE A 104 -12.19 -0.84 1.10
C ILE A 104 -11.54 -1.97 0.28
N MET A 105 -10.63 -2.74 0.88
CA MET A 105 -9.92 -3.81 0.16
C MET A 105 -10.87 -4.86 -0.43
N GLU A 106 -11.88 -5.29 0.34
CA GLU A 106 -12.89 -6.26 -0.13
C GLU A 106 -13.76 -5.72 -1.26
N VAL A 107 -14.16 -4.45 -1.14
CA VAL A 107 -14.97 -3.72 -2.12
C VAL A 107 -14.21 -3.59 -3.44
N VAL A 108 -12.96 -3.17 -3.38
CA VAL A 108 -12.09 -2.97 -4.55
C VAL A 108 -11.72 -4.32 -5.18
N TYR A 109 -11.51 -5.36 -4.38
CA TYR A 109 -11.29 -6.71 -4.89
C TYR A 109 -12.51 -7.21 -5.68
N ALA A 110 -13.72 -7.10 -5.10
CA ALA A 110 -14.96 -7.51 -5.76
C ALA A 110 -15.19 -6.72 -7.06
N TRP A 111 -14.94 -5.41 -7.03
CA TRP A 111 -15.00 -4.56 -8.21
C TRP A 111 -14.02 -5.03 -9.30
N ALA A 112 -12.76 -5.30 -8.94
CA ALA A 112 -11.75 -5.81 -9.86
C ALA A 112 -12.10 -7.20 -10.45
N LYS A 113 -12.87 -8.01 -9.72
CA LYS A 113 -13.45 -9.28 -10.21
C LYS A 113 -14.64 -9.11 -11.15
N GLY A 114 -15.16 -7.89 -11.32
CA GLY A 114 -16.26 -7.58 -12.21
C GLY A 114 -17.64 -7.55 -11.54
N SER A 115 -17.72 -7.45 -10.21
CA SER A 115 -18.99 -7.18 -9.52
C SER A 115 -19.59 -5.85 -9.98
N LYS A 116 -20.92 -5.80 -10.03
CA LYS A 116 -21.62 -4.57 -10.43
C LYS A 116 -21.57 -3.54 -9.31
N PHE A 117 -21.75 -2.28 -9.68
CA PHE A 117 -21.66 -1.18 -8.72
C PHE A 117 -22.66 -1.32 -7.56
N TYR A 118 -23.92 -1.70 -7.84
CA TYR A 118 -24.90 -1.88 -6.77
C TYR A 118 -24.55 -3.02 -5.81
N GLU A 119 -23.82 -4.04 -6.27
CA GLU A 119 -23.43 -5.20 -5.43
C GLU A 119 -22.32 -4.79 -4.46
N ILE A 120 -21.36 -3.98 -4.91
CA ILE A 120 -20.26 -3.52 -4.05
C ILE A 120 -20.71 -2.44 -3.04
N MET A 121 -21.77 -1.70 -3.37
CA MET A 121 -22.40 -0.73 -2.46
C MET A 121 -23.10 -1.39 -1.26
N GLU A 122 -23.39 -2.69 -1.31
CA GLU A 122 -23.94 -3.44 -0.17
C GLU A 122 -22.83 -3.96 0.77
N ILE A 123 -21.57 -3.93 0.34
CA ILE A 123 -20.39 -4.38 1.11
C ILE A 123 -19.82 -3.26 1.98
N THR A 124 -20.06 -1.99 1.59
CA THR A 124 -19.60 -0.77 2.28
C THR A 124 -20.72 -0.18 3.12
#